data_AF-A0A6G0GZM3-F1
#
_entry.id   AF-A0A6G0GZM3-F1
#
_cell.length_a   1.000
_cell.length_b   1.000
_cell.length_c   1.000
_cell.angle_alpha   90.00
_cell.angle_beta   90.00
_cell.angle_gamma   90.00
#
_symmetry.space_group_name_H-M   'P 1'
#
loop_
_entity.id
_entity.type
_entity.pdbx_description
1 polymer ?
#
loop_
_entity_poly.entity_id
_entity_poly.type
_entity_poly.pdbx_seq_one_letter_code
_entity_poly.pdbx_strand_id
1 'polypeptide(L)'
;MVDPIPWGNLSGEDMETLLAVFICKQRPEANRVRPSSGDNGIDLQVKNGDGTYDVYQVKKFAHTLKTSQKSQIKKSLKSLNDYIRETGYKVANWYLVLPLDPTPQNLKWFKEITKELPYNCDWVGLPNIQAWATDMPEVYDYFLGNGIREVERLVHTFIEAARVDDLHDDKALLSKLHSICDMLENRDPNYAYTVNIASKFDEHSYFITRPNLVFSFFGKEAGRVVNHR
;
A
#
# COMPACT_ATOMS: atom_id res chain seq x y z
N MET A 1 -27.04 -0.86 9.65
CA MET A 1 -26.07 -1.59 8.82
C MET A 1 -24.77 -1.57 9.60
N VAL A 2 -24.19 -2.72 9.93
CA VAL A 2 -22.87 -2.76 10.58
C VAL A 2 -21.88 -2.58 9.45
N ASP A 3 -21.09 -1.51 9.47
CA ASP A 3 -19.98 -1.37 8.51
C ASP A 3 -19.04 -2.58 8.71
N PRO A 4 -18.68 -3.31 7.64
CA PRO A 4 -17.84 -4.51 7.77
C PRO A 4 -16.45 -4.17 8.34
N ILE A 5 -16.01 -2.93 8.18
CA ILE A 5 -14.82 -2.37 8.80
C ILE A 5 -15.25 -1.32 9.82
N PRO A 6 -14.84 -1.41 11.09
CA PRO A 6 -15.23 -0.47 12.14
C PRO A 6 -14.39 0.82 12.05
N TRP A 7 -14.54 1.60 10.97
CA TRP A 7 -13.72 2.78 10.66
C TRP A 7 -13.60 3.76 11.84
N GLY A 8 -14.68 3.98 12.59
CA GLY A 8 -14.67 4.87 13.76
C GLY A 8 -13.84 4.40 14.95
N ASN A 9 -13.48 3.11 15.00
CA ASN A 9 -12.68 2.52 16.07
C ASN A 9 -11.20 2.35 15.71
N LEU A 10 -10.84 2.57 14.44
CA LEU A 10 -9.46 2.48 14.01
C LEU A 10 -8.62 3.58 14.64
N SER A 11 -7.37 3.26 14.97
CA SER A 11 -6.41 4.28 15.37
C SER A 11 -6.13 5.24 14.20
N GLY A 12 -5.58 6.42 14.51
CA GLY A 12 -5.21 7.37 13.44
C GLY A 12 -4.15 6.79 12.50
N GLU A 13 -3.15 6.11 13.07
CA GLU A 13 -2.04 5.51 12.34
C GLU A 13 -2.50 4.35 11.46
N ASP A 14 -3.40 3.49 11.96
CA ASP A 14 -3.98 2.38 11.20
C ASP A 14 -4.76 2.90 9.99
N MET A 15 -5.57 3.93 10.21
CA MET A 15 -6.37 4.53 9.15
C MET A 15 -5.51 5.23 8.10
N GLU A 16 -4.51 6.00 8.54
CA GLU A 16 -3.55 6.62 7.62
C GLU A 16 -2.79 5.57 6.82
N THR A 17 -2.38 4.47 7.45
CA THR A 17 -1.67 3.38 6.78
C THR A 17 -2.55 2.69 5.74
N LEU A 18 -3.79 2.31 6.10
CA LEU A 18 -4.72 1.69 5.15
C LEU A 18 -5.01 2.59 3.95
N LEU A 19 -5.37 3.85 4.20
CA LEU A 19 -5.72 4.79 3.13
C LEU A 19 -4.51 5.09 2.25
N ALA A 20 -3.32 5.22 2.83
CA ALA A 20 -2.09 5.38 2.06
C ALA A 20 -1.84 4.20 1.12
N VAL A 21 -1.99 2.97 1.61
CA VAL A 21 -1.78 1.76 0.79
C VAL A 21 -2.83 1.66 -0.32
N PHE A 22 -4.11 1.94 -0.03
CA PHE A 22 -5.14 1.97 -1.06
C PHE A 22 -4.83 2.98 -2.18
N ILE A 23 -4.39 4.19 -1.82
CA ILE A 23 -4.04 5.22 -2.78
C ILE A 23 -2.81 4.79 -3.60
N CYS A 24 -1.77 4.26 -2.97
CA CYS A 24 -0.58 3.79 -3.67
C CYS A 24 -0.85 2.63 -4.62
N LYS A 25 -1.77 1.72 -4.28
CA LYS A 25 -2.17 0.62 -5.17
C LYS A 25 -2.96 1.12 -6.38
N GLN A 26 -3.76 2.17 -6.23
CA GLN A 26 -4.49 2.79 -7.36
C GLN A 26 -3.61 3.71 -8.21
N ARG A 27 -2.61 4.33 -7.58
CA ARG A 27 -1.70 5.30 -8.18
C ARG A 27 -0.27 4.89 -7.85
N PRO A 28 0.36 4.02 -8.65
CA PRO A 28 1.72 3.54 -8.38
C PRO A 28 2.78 4.64 -8.28
N GLU A 29 2.52 5.83 -8.84
CA GLU A 29 3.39 7.01 -8.74
C GLU A 29 3.20 7.79 -7.42
N ALA A 30 2.27 7.35 -6.55
CA ALA A 30 2.07 7.94 -5.24
C ALA A 30 3.29 7.72 -4.35
N ASN A 31 3.70 8.79 -3.68
CA ASN A 31 4.75 8.75 -2.69
C ASN A 31 4.20 9.29 -1.37
N ARG A 32 4.39 8.52 -0.30
CA ARG A 32 4.09 8.98 1.06
C ARG A 32 5.15 9.98 1.48
N VAL A 33 4.74 11.18 1.87
CA VAL A 33 5.66 12.21 2.34
C VAL A 33 5.78 12.05 3.85
N ARG A 34 6.91 11.49 4.33
CA ARG A 34 7.24 11.54 5.76
C ARG A 34 7.89 12.90 6.05
N PRO A 35 7.38 13.72 6.98
CA PRO A 35 7.98 15.01 7.27
C PRO A 35 9.30 14.84 8.01
N SER A 36 10.30 15.67 7.66
CA SER A 36 11.51 15.86 8.48
C SER A 36 11.29 16.87 9.61
N SER A 37 10.27 17.75 9.50
CA SER A 37 9.95 18.80 10.49
C SER A 37 8.54 19.38 10.22
N GLY A 38 7.48 18.77 10.75
CA GLY A 38 6.09 19.26 10.65
C GLY A 38 5.36 18.91 9.35
N ASP A 39 4.09 18.54 9.43
CA ASP A 39 3.26 18.25 8.25
C ASP A 39 3.04 19.52 7.44
N ASN A 40 3.61 19.59 6.23
CA ASN A 40 3.30 20.61 5.22
C ASN A 40 1.85 20.51 4.69
N GLY A 41 0.97 19.78 5.37
CA GLY A 41 -0.39 19.47 4.92
C GLY A 41 -0.43 18.47 3.76
N ILE A 42 0.61 17.66 3.60
CA ILE A 42 0.78 16.66 2.54
C ILE A 42 1.04 15.31 3.21
N ASP A 43 0.05 14.42 3.22
CA ASP A 43 0.27 13.05 3.73
C ASP A 43 0.73 12.13 2.60
N LEU A 44 0.10 12.26 1.41
CA LEU A 44 0.54 11.64 0.17
C LEU A 44 0.52 12.63 -0.99
N GLN A 45 1.37 12.37 -1.98
CA GLN A 45 1.36 13.09 -3.24
C GLN A 45 1.56 12.15 -4.43
N VAL A 46 0.91 12.45 -5.54
CA VAL A 46 1.13 11.79 -6.83
C VAL A 46 1.66 12.84 -7.80
N LYS A 47 2.76 12.56 -8.48
CA LYS A 47 3.31 13.47 -9.49
C LYS A 47 2.64 13.18 -10.84
N ASN A 48 1.98 14.19 -11.39
CA ASN A 48 1.34 14.12 -12.69
C ASN A 48 2.37 14.31 -13.82
N GLY A 49 2.03 13.81 -15.02
CA GLY A 49 2.91 13.89 -16.20
C GLY A 49 3.22 15.32 -16.66
N ASP A 50 2.37 16.28 -16.32
CA ASP A 50 2.56 17.72 -16.59
C ASP A 50 3.42 18.45 -15.53
N GLY A 51 3.93 17.72 -14.54
CA GLY A 51 4.75 18.25 -13.46
C GLY A 51 3.96 18.89 -12.31
N THR A 52 2.63 18.80 -12.32
CA THR A 52 1.78 19.13 -11.15
C THR A 52 1.69 17.95 -10.19
N TYR A 53 1.08 18.18 -9.03
CA TYR A 53 0.89 17.18 -8.00
C TYR A 53 -0.57 17.10 -7.54
N ASP A 54 -1.04 15.86 -7.37
CA ASP A 54 -2.25 15.56 -6.63
C ASP A 54 -1.87 15.29 -5.18
N VAL A 55 -2.43 16.05 -4.25
CA VAL A 55 -2.13 15.97 -2.83
C VAL A 55 -3.30 15.33 -2.09
N TYR A 56 -3.02 14.36 -1.24
CA TYR A 56 -4.01 13.72 -0.38
C TYR A 56 -3.71 14.09 1.07
N GLN A 57 -4.70 14.66 1.75
CA GLN A 57 -4.71 14.88 3.19
C GLN A 57 -5.72 13.91 3.81
N VAL A 58 -5.22 12.95 4.55
CA VAL A 58 -5.97 11.97 5.32
C VAL A 58 -6.35 12.55 6.68
N LYS A 59 -7.58 12.31 7.12
CA LYS A 59 -8.04 12.58 8.48
C LYS A 59 -8.89 11.43 9.00
N LYS A 60 -8.67 11.05 10.26
CA LYS A 60 -9.37 9.92 10.90
C LYS A 60 -10.85 10.16 11.28
N PHE A 61 -11.46 11.22 10.78
CA PHE A 61 -12.76 11.64 11.28
C PHE A 61 -13.86 10.77 10.65
N ALA A 62 -14.46 9.89 11.45
CA ALA A 62 -15.48 8.93 10.98
C ALA A 62 -16.92 9.25 11.46
N HIS A 63 -17.08 10.36 12.18
CA HIS A 63 -18.34 10.78 12.77
C HIS A 63 -18.57 12.26 12.50
N THR A 64 -19.59 12.86 13.11
CA THR A 64 -19.90 14.29 12.98
C THR A 64 -18.66 15.18 13.10
N LEU A 65 -18.41 15.97 12.05
CA LEU A 65 -17.25 16.85 11.97
C LEU A 65 -17.35 18.03 12.94
N LYS A 66 -16.59 17.96 14.03
CA LYS A 66 -16.54 18.95 15.11
C LYS A 66 -15.75 20.20 14.70
N THR A 67 -15.98 21.32 15.38
CA THR A 67 -15.26 22.58 15.13
C THR A 67 -13.74 22.44 15.23
N SER A 68 -13.24 21.67 16.20
CA SER A 68 -11.80 21.41 16.33
C SER A 68 -11.23 20.64 15.13
N GLN A 69 -11.97 19.67 14.60
CA GLN A 69 -11.60 18.89 13.42
C GLN A 69 -11.60 19.76 12.15
N LYS A 70 -12.59 20.65 12.02
CA LYS A 70 -12.60 21.69 10.96
C LYS A 70 -11.38 22.60 11.04
N SER A 71 -10.98 23.00 12.24
CA SER A 71 -9.77 23.81 12.45
C SER A 71 -8.50 23.06 12.05
N GLN A 72 -8.42 21.75 12.30
CA GLN A 72 -7.29 20.93 11.85
C GLN A 72 -7.21 20.85 10.32
N ILE A 73 -8.33 20.68 9.63
CA ILE A 73 -8.39 20.68 8.16
C ILE A 73 -7.93 22.04 7.60
N LYS A 74 -8.44 23.14 8.16
CA LYS A 74 -8.00 24.49 7.77
C LYS A 74 -6.51 24.71 7.99
N LYS A 75 -5.95 24.18 9.08
CA LYS A 75 -4.51 24.27 9.38
C LYS A 75 -3.69 23.51 8.33
N SER A 76 -4.10 22.30 7.97
CA SER A 76 -3.47 21.52 6.88
C SER A 76 -3.50 22.29 5.55
N LEU A 77 -4.64 22.84 5.16
CA LEU A 77 -4.76 23.67 3.95
C LEU A 77 -3.85 24.90 4.00
N LYS A 78 -3.78 25.58 5.16
CA LYS A 78 -2.89 26.74 5.33
C LYS A 78 -1.42 26.32 5.16
N SER A 79 -0.99 25.25 5.83
CA SER A 79 0.37 24.73 5.71
C SER A 79 0.74 24.41 4.26
N LEU A 80 -0.18 23.78 3.50
CA LEU A 80 0.04 23.48 2.08
C LEU A 80 0.21 24.76 1.26
N ASN A 81 -0.65 25.76 1.46
CA ASN A 81 -0.55 27.02 0.73
C ASN A 81 0.72 27.81 1.08
N ASP A 82 1.14 27.78 2.34
CA ASP A 82 2.40 28.37 2.77
C ASP A 82 3.59 27.66 2.07
N TYR A 83 3.58 26.33 2.02
CA TYR A 83 4.57 25.53 1.31
C TYR A 83 4.60 25.82 -0.21
N ILE A 84 3.44 25.92 -0.87
CA ILE A 84 3.33 26.29 -2.28
C ILE A 84 3.99 27.65 -2.54
N ARG A 85 3.71 28.64 -1.69
CA ARG A 85 4.24 30.00 -1.82
C ARG A 85 5.76 30.04 -1.62
N GLU A 86 6.29 29.24 -0.71
CA GLU A 86 7.73 29.19 -0.39
C GLU A 86 8.56 28.44 -1.43
N THR A 87 7.99 27.41 -2.07
CA THR A 87 8.75 26.48 -2.92
C THR A 87 8.39 26.54 -4.41
N GLY A 88 7.27 27.17 -4.77
CA GLY A 88 6.71 27.10 -6.13
C GLY A 88 6.10 25.73 -6.46
N TYR A 89 5.78 24.92 -5.45
CA TYR A 89 5.15 23.61 -5.61
C TYR A 89 3.80 23.74 -6.34
N LYS A 90 3.61 22.96 -7.42
CA LYS A 90 2.44 23.08 -8.30
C LYS A 90 1.40 22.02 -7.98
N VAL A 91 0.33 22.40 -7.30
CA VAL A 91 -0.79 21.49 -6.99
C VAL A 91 -1.86 21.59 -8.07
N ALA A 92 -2.33 20.45 -8.58
CA ALA A 92 -3.49 20.38 -9.48
C ALA A 92 -4.77 20.04 -8.71
N ASN A 93 -4.68 19.06 -7.82
CA ASN A 93 -5.81 18.59 -7.02
C ASN A 93 -5.40 18.42 -5.55
N TRP A 94 -6.31 18.75 -4.64
CA TRP A 94 -6.19 18.49 -3.21
C TRP A 94 -7.40 17.69 -2.73
N TYR A 95 -7.14 16.49 -2.23
CA TYR A 95 -8.14 15.54 -1.78
C TYR A 95 -8.16 15.49 -0.26
N LEU A 96 -9.30 15.83 0.33
CA LEU A 96 -9.56 15.57 1.74
C LEU A 96 -10.15 14.16 1.88
N VAL A 97 -9.37 13.24 2.43
CA VAL A 97 -9.75 11.83 2.58
C VAL A 97 -10.12 11.54 4.03
N LEU A 98 -11.37 11.15 4.27
CA LEU A 98 -11.83 10.71 5.59
C LEU A 98 -13.05 9.77 5.48
N PRO A 99 -13.21 8.81 6.40
CA PRO A 99 -14.34 7.87 6.41
C PRO A 99 -15.61 8.52 6.96
N LEU A 100 -15.99 9.66 6.40
CA LEU A 100 -17.18 10.41 6.77
C LEU A 100 -17.90 10.89 5.52
N ASP A 101 -19.19 10.60 5.47
CA ASP A 101 -20.07 11.22 4.49
C ASP A 101 -20.36 12.67 4.85
N PRO A 102 -20.12 13.61 3.93
CA PRO A 102 -20.32 15.00 4.24
C PRO A 102 -21.81 15.31 4.31
N THR A 103 -22.24 15.97 5.39
CA THR A 103 -23.58 16.59 5.41
C THR A 103 -23.63 17.77 4.42
N PRO A 104 -24.84 18.23 4.01
CA PRO A 104 -24.95 19.45 3.20
C PRO A 104 -24.24 20.66 3.81
N GLN A 105 -24.26 20.79 5.14
CA GLN A 105 -23.54 21.83 5.86
C GLN A 105 -22.02 21.63 5.80
N ASN A 106 -21.54 20.38 5.79
CA ASN A 106 -20.11 20.08 5.58
C ASN A 106 -19.68 20.44 4.15
N LEU A 107 -20.48 20.09 3.14
CA LEU A 107 -20.20 20.46 1.75
C LEU A 107 -20.16 21.97 1.56
N LYS A 108 -21.13 22.71 2.13
CA LYS A 108 -21.14 24.17 2.08
C LYS A 108 -19.88 24.75 2.73
N TRP A 109 -19.56 24.31 3.95
CA TRP A 109 -18.37 24.74 4.67
C TRP A 109 -17.07 24.40 3.91
N PHE A 110 -16.99 23.21 3.32
CA PHE A 110 -15.82 22.77 2.55
C PHE A 110 -15.62 23.67 1.32
N LYS A 111 -16.69 23.92 0.56
CA LYS A 111 -16.66 24.86 -0.56
C LYS A 111 -16.25 26.27 -0.14
N GLU A 112 -16.70 26.76 1.02
CA GLU A 112 -16.32 28.08 1.53
C GLU A 112 -14.81 28.19 1.80
N ILE A 113 -14.19 27.15 2.38
CA ILE A 113 -12.76 27.18 2.71
C ILE A 113 -11.85 26.90 1.52
N THR A 114 -12.38 26.33 0.43
CA THR A 114 -11.61 26.01 -0.79
C THR A 114 -11.90 26.94 -1.97
N LYS A 115 -12.86 27.86 -1.84
CA LYS A 115 -13.37 28.72 -2.93
C LYS A 115 -12.30 29.49 -3.70
N GLU A 116 -11.30 29.99 -3.00
CA GLU A 116 -10.28 30.90 -3.57
C GLU A 116 -8.96 30.20 -3.88
N LEU A 117 -8.93 28.86 -3.79
CA LEU A 117 -7.73 28.09 -4.07
C LEU A 117 -7.54 27.92 -5.59
N PRO A 118 -6.30 28.01 -6.10
CA PRO A 118 -6.01 27.94 -7.53
C PRO A 118 -5.99 26.49 -8.08
N TYR A 119 -6.41 25.52 -7.27
CA TYR A 119 -6.39 24.09 -7.58
C TYR A 119 -7.70 23.43 -7.14
N ASN A 120 -8.05 22.30 -7.76
CA ASN A 120 -9.30 21.61 -7.45
C ASN A 120 -9.26 21.03 -6.03
N CYS A 121 -10.39 21.01 -5.35
CA CYS A 121 -10.50 20.44 -4.01
C CYS A 121 -11.71 19.52 -3.91
N ASP A 122 -11.48 18.27 -3.55
CA ASP A 122 -12.52 17.26 -3.47
C ASP A 122 -12.54 16.55 -2.11
N TRP A 123 -13.73 16.11 -1.73
CA TRP A 123 -13.97 15.31 -0.53
C TRP A 123 -14.08 13.85 -0.92
N VAL A 124 -13.16 13.02 -0.43
CA VAL A 124 -13.20 11.56 -0.59
C VAL A 124 -13.77 10.96 0.68
N GLY A 125 -15.05 10.60 0.60
CA GLY A 125 -15.85 10.14 1.74
C GLY A 125 -15.85 8.63 1.95
N LEU A 126 -16.71 8.18 2.87
CA LEU A 126 -16.81 6.77 3.26
C LEU A 126 -17.12 5.82 2.07
N PRO A 127 -18.03 6.11 1.12
CA PRO A 127 -18.31 5.24 -0.02
C PRO A 127 -17.10 4.98 -0.90
N ASN A 128 -16.25 5.99 -1.14
CA ASN A 128 -15.03 5.82 -1.91
C ASN A 128 -14.06 4.89 -1.18
N ILE A 129 -13.90 5.11 0.12
CA ILE A 129 -13.02 4.28 0.97
C ILE A 129 -13.55 2.84 1.06
N GLN A 130 -14.86 2.65 1.16
CA GLN A 130 -15.50 1.34 1.16
C GLN A 130 -15.34 0.63 -0.18
N ALA A 131 -15.44 1.34 -1.31
CA ALA A 131 -15.16 0.77 -2.62
C ALA A 131 -13.70 0.27 -2.69
N TRP A 132 -12.74 1.08 -2.22
CA TRP A 132 -11.34 0.66 -2.17
C TRP A 132 -11.11 -0.58 -1.31
N ALA A 133 -11.74 -0.64 -0.13
CA ALA A 133 -11.65 -1.80 0.74
C ALA A 133 -12.31 -3.04 0.14
N THR A 134 -13.33 -2.87 -0.71
CA THR A 134 -13.99 -3.97 -1.42
C THR A 134 -13.12 -4.50 -2.56
N ASP A 135 -12.45 -3.60 -3.28
CA ASP A 135 -11.59 -3.96 -4.41
C ASP A 135 -10.22 -4.51 -3.97
N MET A 136 -9.76 -4.17 -2.76
CA MET A 136 -8.47 -4.55 -2.20
C MET A 136 -8.60 -5.11 -0.77
N PRO A 137 -9.36 -6.19 -0.56
CA PRO A 137 -9.63 -6.74 0.78
C PRO A 137 -8.37 -7.22 1.49
N GLU A 138 -7.35 -7.65 0.73
CA GLU A 138 -6.07 -8.14 1.26
C GLU A 138 -5.30 -7.06 2.04
N VAL A 139 -5.50 -5.78 1.72
CA VAL A 139 -4.88 -4.67 2.45
C VAL A 139 -5.43 -4.60 3.88
N TYR A 140 -6.74 -4.70 4.04
CA TYR A 140 -7.33 -4.71 5.39
C TYR A 140 -6.87 -5.93 6.20
N ASP A 141 -6.95 -7.11 5.58
CA ASP A 141 -6.56 -8.36 6.23
C ASP A 141 -5.10 -8.34 6.67
N TYR A 142 -4.20 -7.81 5.84
CA TYR A 142 -2.77 -7.74 6.13
C TYR A 142 -2.46 -6.80 7.31
N PHE A 143 -2.99 -5.57 7.30
CA PHE A 143 -2.61 -4.55 8.29
C PHE A 143 -3.39 -4.62 9.60
N LEU A 144 -4.67 -5.00 9.55
CA LEU A 144 -5.55 -4.99 10.74
C LEU A 144 -6.16 -6.34 11.08
N GLY A 145 -6.19 -7.26 10.13
CA GLY A 145 -6.61 -8.64 10.36
C GLY A 145 -5.45 -9.52 10.86
N ASN A 146 -5.52 -10.80 10.52
CA ASN A 146 -4.47 -11.78 10.81
C ASN A 146 -3.57 -12.05 9.58
N GLY A 147 -3.71 -11.25 8.51
CA GLY A 147 -3.07 -11.48 7.22
C GLY A 147 -1.56 -11.54 7.29
N ILE A 148 -0.91 -10.74 8.15
CA ILE A 148 0.55 -10.79 8.32
C ILE A 148 1.02 -12.17 8.83
N ARG A 149 0.30 -12.76 9.78
CA ARG A 149 0.64 -14.11 10.31
C ARG A 149 0.40 -15.18 9.27
N GLU A 150 -0.60 -14.98 8.43
CA GLU A 150 -0.92 -15.91 7.36
C GLU A 150 0.14 -15.86 6.26
N VAL A 151 0.63 -14.67 5.92
CA VAL A 151 1.79 -14.47 5.05
C VAL A 151 3.03 -15.12 5.65
N GLU A 152 3.36 -14.87 6.92
CA GLU A 152 4.48 -15.51 7.62
C GLU A 152 4.39 -17.05 7.55
N ARG A 153 3.22 -17.61 7.85
CA ARG A 153 2.98 -19.06 7.79
C ARG A 153 3.18 -19.60 6.37
N LEU A 154 2.73 -18.88 5.34
CA LEU A 154 2.90 -19.28 3.95
C LEU A 154 4.36 -19.20 3.52
N VAL A 155 5.10 -18.17 3.93
CA VAL A 155 6.56 -18.07 3.71
C VAL A 155 7.29 -19.24 4.37
N HIS A 156 6.93 -19.61 5.61
CA HIS A 156 7.49 -20.80 6.26
C HIS A 156 7.18 -22.08 5.48
N THR A 157 5.92 -22.25 5.05
CA THR A 157 5.50 -23.41 4.24
C THR A 157 6.26 -23.46 2.91
N PHE A 158 6.53 -22.29 2.29
CA PHE A 158 7.32 -22.16 1.06
C PHE A 158 8.76 -22.64 1.27
N ILE A 159 9.42 -22.16 2.33
CA ILE A 159 10.80 -22.55 2.68
C ILE A 159 10.88 -24.05 2.96
N GLU A 160 9.92 -24.62 3.68
CA GLU A 160 9.86 -26.06 3.95
C GLU A 160 9.63 -26.88 2.67
N ALA A 161 8.73 -26.44 1.79
CA ALA A 161 8.49 -27.09 0.50
C ALA A 161 9.75 -27.10 -0.38
N ALA A 162 10.54 -26.02 -0.36
CA ALA A 162 11.80 -25.93 -1.09
C ALA A 162 12.92 -26.84 -0.52
N ARG A 163 12.77 -27.34 0.73
CA ARG A 163 13.75 -28.23 1.39
C ARG A 163 13.50 -29.72 1.16
N VAL A 164 12.43 -30.10 0.46
CA VAL A 164 12.06 -31.52 0.28
C VAL A 164 13.19 -32.27 -0.46
N ASP A 165 13.64 -33.38 0.15
CA ASP A 165 14.81 -34.12 -0.31
C ASP A 165 14.59 -34.95 -1.58
N ASP A 166 13.33 -35.26 -1.89
CA ASP A 166 12.93 -36.11 -3.00
C ASP A 166 12.53 -35.28 -4.23
N LEU A 167 13.43 -35.25 -5.22
CA LEU A 167 13.26 -34.59 -6.52
C LEU A 167 12.82 -35.56 -7.62
N HIS A 168 12.31 -36.77 -7.29
CA HIS A 168 11.89 -37.72 -8.32
C HIS A 168 10.73 -37.20 -9.18
N ASP A 169 10.00 -36.19 -8.70
CA ASP A 169 8.98 -35.45 -9.46
C ASP A 169 9.17 -33.93 -9.30
N ASP A 170 10.04 -33.38 -10.14
CA ASP A 170 10.34 -31.94 -10.23
C ASP A 170 9.10 -31.11 -10.60
N LYS A 171 8.18 -31.65 -11.40
CA LYS A 171 6.93 -31.00 -11.78
C LYS A 171 5.98 -30.86 -10.60
N ALA A 172 5.85 -31.89 -9.77
CA ALA A 172 5.03 -31.81 -8.56
C ALA A 172 5.58 -30.78 -7.57
N LEU A 173 6.91 -30.71 -7.40
CA LEU A 173 7.56 -29.69 -6.57
C LEU A 173 7.30 -28.27 -7.13
N LEU A 174 7.51 -28.07 -8.43
CA LEU A 174 7.23 -26.79 -9.10
C LEU A 174 5.77 -26.36 -8.91
N SER A 175 4.82 -27.27 -9.16
CA SER A 175 3.40 -26.98 -9.00
C SER A 175 3.05 -26.57 -7.56
N LYS A 176 3.68 -27.20 -6.56
CA LYS A 176 3.49 -26.85 -5.15
C LYS A 176 4.06 -25.46 -4.83
N LEU A 177 5.27 -25.16 -5.30
CA LEU A 177 5.92 -23.86 -5.06
C LEU A 177 5.14 -22.72 -5.74
N HIS A 178 4.69 -22.91 -6.98
CA HIS A 178 3.83 -21.95 -7.66
C HIS A 178 2.51 -21.73 -6.92
N SER A 179 1.85 -22.80 -6.47
CA SER A 179 0.61 -22.66 -5.69
C SER A 179 0.81 -21.84 -4.41
N ILE A 180 1.95 -21.97 -3.72
CA ILE A 180 2.25 -21.16 -2.54
C ILE A 180 2.55 -19.71 -2.94
N CYS A 181 3.26 -19.46 -4.04
CA CYS A 181 3.45 -18.10 -4.59
C CYS A 181 2.10 -17.44 -4.89
N ASP A 182 1.19 -18.12 -5.59
CA ASP A 182 -0.15 -17.59 -5.89
C ASP A 182 -0.92 -17.23 -4.60
N MET A 183 -0.80 -18.08 -3.56
CA MET A 183 -1.42 -17.80 -2.26
C MET A 183 -0.81 -16.58 -1.55
N LEU A 184 0.50 -16.39 -1.68
CA LEU A 184 1.21 -15.23 -1.13
C LEU A 184 0.82 -13.94 -1.88
N GLU A 185 0.79 -13.97 -3.21
CA GLU A 185 0.41 -12.81 -4.03
C GLU A 185 -1.03 -12.32 -3.77
N ASN A 186 -1.93 -13.24 -3.42
CA ASN A 186 -3.31 -12.89 -3.05
C ASN A 186 -3.45 -12.34 -1.62
N ARG A 187 -2.40 -12.37 -0.79
CA ARG A 187 -2.48 -12.04 0.65
C ARG A 187 -1.49 -10.98 1.12
N ASP A 188 -0.32 -10.90 0.52
CA ASP A 188 0.65 -9.86 0.81
C ASP A 188 0.48 -8.72 -0.21
N PRO A 189 -0.07 -7.56 0.19
CA PRO A 189 -0.24 -6.43 -0.72
C PRO A 189 1.08 -5.77 -1.13
N ASN A 190 2.21 -6.11 -0.50
CA ASN A 190 3.48 -5.38 -0.63
C ASN A 190 4.51 -6.07 -1.54
N TYR A 191 4.40 -7.39 -1.76
CA TYR A 191 5.38 -8.16 -2.52
C TYR A 191 4.73 -9.01 -3.60
N ALA A 192 5.43 -9.15 -4.74
CA ALA A 192 5.16 -10.16 -5.74
C ALA A 192 6.15 -11.32 -5.54
N TYR A 193 5.71 -12.56 -5.80
CA TYR A 193 6.50 -13.74 -5.47
C TYR A 193 6.74 -14.57 -6.72
N THR A 194 7.99 -14.95 -6.96
CA THR A 194 8.33 -15.80 -8.11
C THR A 194 9.33 -16.85 -7.68
N VAL A 195 9.16 -18.06 -8.21
CA VAL A 195 10.09 -19.17 -8.04
C VAL A 195 10.75 -19.50 -9.37
N ASN A 196 12.06 -19.71 -9.35
CA ASN A 196 12.83 -20.19 -10.49
C ASN A 196 13.70 -21.36 -10.03
N ILE A 197 13.66 -22.47 -10.75
CA ILE A 197 14.56 -23.61 -10.53
C ILE A 197 15.68 -23.52 -11.56
N ALA A 198 16.92 -23.64 -11.08
CA ALA A 198 18.11 -23.70 -11.92
C ALA A 198 18.90 -24.98 -11.59
N SER A 199 19.30 -25.69 -12.62
CA SER A 199 20.23 -26.80 -12.56
C SER A 199 21.67 -26.31 -12.76
N LYS A 200 22.63 -26.99 -12.12
CA LYS A 200 24.06 -26.76 -12.38
C LYS A 200 24.49 -27.07 -13.82
N PHE A 201 23.62 -27.73 -14.58
CA PHE A 201 23.81 -28.05 -15.99
C PHE A 201 23.14 -27.05 -16.93
N ASP A 202 22.40 -26.07 -16.39
CA ASP A 202 21.79 -25.03 -17.22
C ASP A 202 22.88 -24.09 -17.72
N GLU A 203 22.96 -23.90 -19.04
CA GLU A 203 23.99 -23.06 -19.67
C GLU A 203 23.88 -21.57 -19.27
N HIS A 204 22.69 -21.14 -18.82
CA HIS A 204 22.42 -19.77 -18.40
C HIS A 204 21.40 -19.77 -17.24
N SER A 205 21.87 -19.58 -16.01
CA SER A 205 20.98 -19.28 -14.87
C SER A 205 20.59 -17.80 -14.91
N TYR A 206 19.41 -17.48 -15.44
CA TYR A 206 18.95 -16.09 -15.53
C TYR A 206 18.35 -15.64 -14.20
N PHE A 207 19.14 -14.95 -13.39
CA PHE A 207 18.59 -14.10 -12.34
C PHE A 207 18.15 -12.79 -12.97
N ILE A 208 16.84 -12.61 -13.13
CA ILE A 208 16.29 -11.33 -13.59
C ILE A 208 16.55 -10.32 -12.47
N THR A 209 17.44 -9.35 -12.69
CA THR A 209 17.66 -8.25 -11.75
C THR A 209 16.65 -7.14 -12.02
N ARG A 210 15.96 -6.68 -10.98
CA ARG A 210 15.03 -5.54 -11.03
C ARG A 210 15.20 -4.69 -9.75
N PRO A 211 14.91 -3.38 -9.80
CA PRO A 211 14.89 -2.55 -8.60
C PRO A 211 14.00 -3.17 -7.52
N ASN A 212 14.48 -3.16 -6.26
CA ASN A 212 13.80 -3.74 -5.09
C ASN A 212 13.58 -5.26 -5.11
N LEU A 213 14.25 -5.99 -6.01
CA LEU A 213 14.25 -7.44 -5.95
C LEU A 213 14.95 -7.93 -4.68
N VAL A 214 14.21 -8.67 -3.87
CA VAL A 214 14.74 -9.50 -2.79
C VAL A 214 14.70 -10.94 -3.28
N PHE A 215 15.85 -11.62 -3.29
CA PHE A 215 15.92 -13.03 -3.66
C PHE A 215 16.68 -13.83 -2.60
N SER A 216 16.33 -15.10 -2.46
CA SER A 216 17.05 -16.08 -1.65
C SER A 216 17.38 -17.28 -2.51
N PHE A 217 18.63 -17.75 -2.41
CA PHE A 217 19.10 -18.94 -3.13
C PHE A 217 19.20 -20.13 -2.17
N PHE A 218 18.58 -21.24 -2.53
CA PHE A 218 18.71 -22.52 -1.84
C PHE A 218 19.34 -23.52 -2.80
N GLY A 219 20.61 -23.86 -2.57
CA GLY A 219 21.36 -24.81 -3.39
C GLY A 219 21.53 -26.15 -2.69
N LYS A 220 21.41 -27.24 -3.43
CA LYS A 220 21.75 -28.59 -2.97
C LYS A 220 22.89 -29.12 -3.84
N GLU A 221 24.11 -29.17 -3.29
CA GLU A 221 25.20 -29.88 -3.93
C GLU A 221 25.08 -31.38 -3.63
N ALA A 222 24.84 -32.19 -4.65
CA ALA A 222 25.00 -33.64 -4.52
C ALA A 222 26.49 -33.94 -4.29
N GLY A 223 26.84 -34.38 -3.08
CA GLY A 223 28.20 -34.76 -2.71
C GLY A 223 28.76 -35.79 -3.68
N ARG A 224 29.98 -35.55 -4.17
CA ARG A 224 30.76 -36.53 -4.95
C ARG A 224 31.01 -37.77 -4.10
N VAL A 225 30.43 -38.91 -4.45
CA VAL A 225 30.98 -40.20 -4.04
C VAL A 225 32.25 -40.42 -4.87
N VAL A 226 33.41 -40.14 -4.27
CA VAL A 226 34.70 -40.51 -4.85
C VAL A 226 34.90 -42.00 -4.55
N ASN A 227 34.57 -42.86 -5.50
CA ASN A 227 35.02 -44.25 -5.46
C ASN A 227 36.50 -44.27 -5.87
N HIS A 228 37.39 -44.37 -4.88
CA HIS A 228 38.75 -44.78 -5.13
C HIS A 228 38.75 -46.26 -5.55
N ARG A 229 39.22 -46.53 -6.76
CA ARG A 229 39.73 -47.85 -7.15
C ARG A 229 41.16 -48.00 -6.65
#